data_AF-D6A4C6-F1
#
_entry.id   AF-D6A4C6-F1
#
_cell.length_a   1.000
_cell.length_b   1.000
_cell.length_c   1.000
_cell.angle_alpha   90.00
_cell.angle_beta   90.00
_cell.angle_gamma   90.00
#
_symmetry.space_group_name_H-M   'P 1'
#
loop_
_entity.id
_entity.type
_entity.pdbx_description
1 polymer ?
#
loop_
_entity_poly.entity_id
_entity_poly.type
_entity_poly.pdbx_seq_one_letter_code
_entity_poly.pdbx_strand_id
1 'polypeptide(L)'
;MKTKRCEHCREHLGARHAHNARFCSGRCRMAAHRARQRQSDPVPAAMTRRSQWVRYSDRKVPLSARSPKRSAASSTDPETWSSYSAAKRSTAGVGVGFVLSPVDRLVCIDLDHALIGGVLAGWAREIVDRVPRTYIEVSPSGTGLHIWGYGTVERGRRIRRGEASVEVYDRGRYITVTGEPFEGAPSSLADLSQVIADLL
;
A
#
# COMPACT_ATOMS: atom_id res chain seq x y z
N MET A 1 -22.57 -24.22 32.53
CA MET A 1 -21.26 -24.42 31.89
C MET A 1 -21.15 -23.48 30.69
N LYS A 2 -20.22 -22.51 30.66
CA LYS A 2 -20.06 -21.62 29.49
C LYS A 2 -19.43 -22.43 28.35
N THR A 3 -20.26 -22.93 27.44
CA THR A 3 -19.80 -23.61 26.23
C THR A 3 -19.10 -22.60 25.33
N LYS A 4 -17.77 -22.70 25.22
CA LYS A 4 -16.99 -21.86 24.30
C LYS A 4 -17.51 -22.07 22.88
N ARG A 5 -17.52 -21.00 22.08
CA ARG A 5 -17.95 -21.04 20.69
C ARG A 5 -16.77 -20.78 19.77
N CYS A 6 -16.79 -21.42 18.60
CA CYS A 6 -15.85 -21.17 17.53
C CYS A 6 -15.87 -19.68 17.14
N GLU A 7 -14.70 -19.05 17.05
CA GLU A 7 -14.58 -17.63 16.66
C GLU A 7 -15.01 -17.36 15.21
N HIS A 8 -15.13 -18.39 14.38
CA HIS A 8 -15.56 -18.26 12.98
C HIS A 8 -17.05 -18.58 12.79
N CYS A 9 -17.44 -19.85 12.91
CA CYS A 9 -18.81 -20.32 12.61
C CYS A 9 -19.78 -20.19 13.78
N ARG A 10 -19.32 -19.76 14.97
CA ARG A 10 -20.12 -19.61 16.20
C ARG A 10 -20.74 -20.89 16.77
N GLU A 11 -20.42 -22.06 16.22
CA GLU A 11 -20.78 -23.36 16.77
C GLU A 11 -20.10 -23.64 18.12
N HIS A 12 -20.70 -24.50 18.92
CA HIS A 12 -20.16 -24.90 20.23
C HIS A 12 -18.92 -25.79 20.10
N LEU A 13 -17.88 -25.46 20.87
CA LEU A 13 -16.71 -26.31 21.05
C LEU A 13 -17.06 -27.38 22.09
N GLY A 14 -17.31 -28.60 21.61
CA GLY A 14 -17.58 -29.76 22.46
C GLY A 14 -16.35 -30.25 23.24
N ALA A 15 -16.57 -31.18 24.17
CA ALA A 15 -15.57 -31.71 25.11
C ALA A 15 -14.29 -32.27 24.46
N ARG A 16 -14.35 -32.70 23.19
CA ARG A 16 -13.20 -33.17 22.40
C ARG A 16 -12.18 -32.10 22.02
N HIS A 17 -12.53 -30.82 22.16
CA HIS A 17 -11.61 -29.73 21.84
C HIS A 17 -10.76 -29.37 23.06
N ALA A 18 -9.50 -28.99 22.82
CA ALA A 18 -8.64 -28.47 23.87
C ALA A 18 -9.30 -27.28 24.60
N HIS A 19 -9.02 -27.14 25.89
CA HIS A 19 -9.60 -26.07 26.72
C HIS A 19 -9.33 -24.65 26.18
N ASN A 20 -8.24 -24.46 25.44
CA ASN A 20 -7.82 -23.21 24.80
C ASN A 20 -8.18 -23.13 23.30
N ALA A 21 -8.95 -24.09 22.77
CA ALA A 21 -9.37 -24.08 21.38
C ALA A 21 -10.21 -22.83 21.06
N ARG A 22 -9.84 -22.15 19.98
CA ARG A 22 -10.52 -20.96 19.45
C ARG A 22 -11.41 -21.28 18.25
N PHE A 23 -11.19 -22.42 17.59
CA PHE A 23 -11.84 -22.81 16.35
C PHE A 23 -12.23 -24.29 16.41
N CYS A 24 -13.38 -24.66 15.82
CA CYS A 24 -13.86 -26.05 15.80
C CYS A 24 -13.12 -26.95 14.79
N SER A 25 -12.37 -26.36 13.85
CA SER A 25 -11.63 -27.09 12.83
C SER A 25 -10.51 -26.24 12.22
N GLY A 26 -9.57 -26.90 11.52
CA GLY A 26 -8.58 -26.23 10.70
C GLY A 26 -9.21 -25.35 9.61
N ARG A 27 -10.34 -25.79 9.02
CA ARG A 27 -11.10 -25.01 8.04
C ARG A 27 -11.61 -23.70 8.64
N CYS A 28 -12.23 -23.74 9.82
CA CYS A 28 -12.71 -22.54 10.52
C CYS A 28 -11.56 -21.60 10.92
N ARG A 29 -10.41 -22.16 11.33
CA ARG A 29 -9.20 -21.36 11.61
C ARG A 29 -8.73 -20.61 10.36
N MET A 30 -8.61 -21.31 9.23
CA MET A 30 -8.20 -20.71 7.95
C MET A 30 -9.21 -19.69 7.45
N ALA A 31 -10.52 -19.97 7.57
CA ALA A 31 -11.56 -19.05 7.16
C ALA A 31 -11.60 -17.77 8.02
N ALA A 32 -11.43 -17.88 9.34
CA ALA A 32 -11.25 -16.71 10.20
C ALA A 32 -9.98 -15.93 9.88
N HIS A 33 -8.87 -16.61 9.59
CA HIS A 33 -7.65 -15.95 9.14
C HIS A 33 -7.89 -15.17 7.84
N ARG A 34 -8.48 -15.81 6.82
CA ARG A 34 -8.84 -15.16 5.54
C ARG A 34 -9.79 -13.99 5.75
N ALA A 35 -10.79 -14.11 6.62
CA ALA A 35 -11.71 -13.02 6.95
C ALA A 35 -10.99 -11.84 7.62
N ARG A 36 -10.07 -12.11 8.56
CA ARG A 36 -9.23 -11.08 9.19
C ARG A 36 -8.32 -10.40 8.18
N GLN A 37 -7.73 -11.15 7.24
CA GLN A 37 -6.91 -10.60 6.15
C GLN A 37 -7.74 -9.72 5.19
N ARG A 38 -9.01 -10.08 4.94
CA ARG A 38 -9.94 -9.24 4.16
C ARG A 38 -10.38 -7.96 4.90
N GLN A 39 -10.23 -7.92 6.21
CA GLN A 39 -10.69 -6.83 7.06
C GLN A 39 -9.52 -5.98 7.59
N SER A 40 -8.29 -6.43 7.42
CA SER A 40 -7.08 -5.65 7.72
C SER A 40 -6.82 -4.62 6.64
N ASP A 41 -6.32 -3.46 7.05
CA ASP A 41 -5.85 -2.43 6.12
C ASP A 41 -4.80 -3.02 5.16
N PRO A 42 -5.04 -2.96 3.84
CA PRO A 42 -4.12 -3.52 2.85
C PRO A 42 -2.79 -2.75 2.77
N VAL A 43 -2.76 -1.50 3.22
CA VAL A 43 -1.54 -0.69 3.20
C VAL A 43 -0.51 -1.29 4.17
N PRO A 44 0.73 -1.54 3.71
CA PRO A 44 1.75 -2.18 4.53
C PRO A 44 2.01 -1.48 5.86
N ALA A 45 2.15 -2.27 6.94
CA ALA A 45 2.48 -1.75 8.26
C ALA A 45 3.82 -0.99 8.28
N ALA A 46 4.73 -1.33 7.37
CA ALA A 46 5.94 -0.54 7.13
C ALA A 46 5.60 0.92 6.79
N MET A 47 4.60 1.19 5.95
CA MET A 47 4.21 2.56 5.60
C MET A 47 3.37 3.21 6.71
N THR A 48 2.36 2.51 7.23
CA THR A 48 1.36 3.10 8.15
C THR A 48 1.92 3.48 9.52
N ARG A 49 3.04 2.89 9.94
CA ARG A 49 3.74 3.22 11.20
C ARG A 49 4.56 4.51 11.14
N ARG A 50 4.79 5.08 9.96
CA ARG A 50 5.58 6.31 9.77
C ARG A 50 4.69 7.54 9.85
N SER A 51 5.25 8.68 10.27
CA SER A 51 4.57 9.98 10.30
C SER A 51 4.82 10.79 9.02
N GLN A 52 4.64 10.13 7.88
CA GLN A 52 4.94 10.66 6.54
C GLN A 52 3.68 10.77 5.67
N TRP A 53 2.52 10.91 6.30
CA TRP A 53 1.23 10.89 5.62
C TRP A 53 0.66 12.28 5.40
N VAL A 54 0.20 12.52 4.19
CA VAL A 54 -0.49 13.73 3.75
C VAL A 54 -1.86 13.38 3.18
N ARG A 55 -2.68 14.39 2.93
CA ARG A 55 -3.88 14.30 2.10
C ARG A 55 -3.56 14.79 0.70
N TYR A 56 -4.45 14.61 -0.26
CA TYR A 56 -4.33 15.25 -1.58
C TYR A 56 -5.68 15.75 -2.12
N SER A 57 -5.67 16.83 -2.89
CA SER A 57 -6.87 17.38 -3.56
C SER A 57 -7.31 16.53 -4.77
N ASP A 58 -8.46 16.80 -5.36
CA ASP A 58 -8.88 16.20 -6.65
C ASP A 58 -7.83 16.34 -7.77
N ARG A 59 -7.06 17.43 -7.77
CA ARG A 59 -5.92 17.68 -8.68
C ARG A 59 -4.61 17.05 -8.22
N LYS A 60 -4.63 16.17 -7.22
CA LYS A 60 -3.45 15.52 -6.63
C LYS A 60 -2.40 16.53 -6.13
N VAL A 61 -2.85 17.64 -5.52
CA VAL A 61 -1.96 18.56 -4.79
C VAL A 61 -1.89 18.10 -3.34
N PRO A 62 -0.70 17.93 -2.73
CA PRO A 62 -0.58 17.46 -1.35
C PRO A 62 -1.10 18.52 -0.37
N LEU A 63 -1.87 18.06 0.61
CA LEU A 63 -2.50 18.86 1.65
C LEU A 63 -2.09 18.34 3.03
N SER A 64 -1.88 19.22 3.99
CA SER A 64 -1.61 18.80 5.37
C SER A 64 -2.88 18.25 6.00
N ALA A 65 -2.77 17.11 6.69
CA ALA A 65 -3.87 16.56 7.48
C ALA A 65 -3.99 17.21 8.87
N ARG A 66 -3.01 18.03 9.29
CA ARG A 66 -2.96 18.65 10.62
C ARG A 66 -3.78 19.93 10.72
N SER A 67 -3.99 20.61 9.59
CA SER A 67 -4.70 21.89 9.57
C SER A 67 -6.17 21.69 9.20
N PRO A 68 -7.11 22.35 9.90
CA PRO A 68 -8.51 22.38 9.50
C PRO A 68 -8.73 23.19 8.21
N LYS A 69 -7.77 24.06 7.83
CA LYS A 69 -7.75 24.74 6.54
C LYS A 69 -6.97 23.86 5.54
N ARG A 70 -7.38 23.84 4.26
CA ARG A 70 -6.73 23.11 3.16
C ARG A 70 -5.33 23.69 2.84
N SER A 71 -4.40 23.66 3.79
CA SER A 71 -3.03 24.13 3.59
C SER A 71 -2.24 23.09 2.81
N ALA A 72 -1.39 23.54 1.90
CA ALA A 72 -0.48 22.68 1.17
C ALA A 72 0.44 21.92 2.14
N ALA A 73 0.76 20.67 1.81
CA ALA A 73 1.87 19.96 2.44
C ALA A 73 3.09 19.97 1.53
N SER A 74 4.27 20.04 2.13
CA SER A 74 5.53 19.93 1.41
C SER A 74 5.91 18.47 1.21
N SER A 75 6.64 18.14 0.15
CA SER A 75 7.27 16.82 -0.01
C SER A 75 8.64 16.72 0.66
N THR A 76 9.10 17.79 1.32
CA THR A 76 10.43 17.87 1.95
C THR A 76 10.43 18.45 3.36
N ASP A 77 9.28 18.94 3.85
CA ASP A 77 9.13 19.49 5.22
C ASP A 77 8.26 18.55 6.08
N PRO A 78 8.87 17.78 7.01
CA PRO A 78 8.18 16.85 7.90
C PRO A 78 7.11 17.47 8.79
N GLU A 79 7.21 18.76 9.11
CA GLU A 79 6.22 19.45 9.96
C GLU A 79 4.84 19.51 9.29
N THR A 80 4.81 19.43 7.96
CA THR A 80 3.56 19.41 7.19
C THR A 80 2.90 18.03 7.12
N TRP A 81 3.62 16.96 7.50
CA TRP A 81 3.16 15.57 7.42
C TRP A 81 2.50 15.11 8.71
N SER A 82 1.81 13.98 8.68
CA SER A 82 1.02 13.45 9.80
C SER A 82 1.15 11.93 9.92
N SER A 83 0.56 11.36 10.97
CA SER A 83 0.39 9.90 11.07
C SER A 83 -0.66 9.40 10.08
N TYR A 84 -0.56 8.14 9.69
CA TYR A 84 -1.57 7.50 8.83
C TYR A 84 -2.99 7.64 9.39
N SER A 85 -3.15 7.43 10.70
CA SER A 85 -4.44 7.53 11.36
C SER A 85 -5.03 8.95 11.30
N ALA A 86 -4.19 9.98 11.42
CA ALA A 86 -4.62 11.38 11.31
C ALA A 86 -5.02 11.71 9.87
N ALA A 87 -4.23 11.28 8.87
CA ALA A 87 -4.57 11.43 7.47
C ALA A 87 -5.89 10.72 7.12
N LYS A 88 -6.13 9.49 7.58
CA LYS A 88 -7.39 8.77 7.32
C LYS A 88 -8.62 9.44 7.96
N ARG A 89 -8.48 10.11 9.10
CA ARG A 89 -9.58 10.83 9.76
C ARG A 89 -9.83 12.24 9.19
N SER A 90 -8.84 12.81 8.51
CA SER A 90 -8.94 14.15 7.94
C SER A 90 -9.90 14.18 6.74
N THR A 91 -10.71 15.23 6.67
CA THR A 91 -11.65 15.50 5.57
C THR A 91 -11.07 16.39 4.47
N ALA A 92 -9.80 16.80 4.59
CA ALA A 92 -9.15 17.64 3.58
C ALA A 92 -8.92 16.86 2.28
N GLY A 93 -9.33 17.39 1.12
CA GLY A 93 -9.11 16.71 -0.17
C GLY A 93 -9.82 15.36 -0.28
N VAL A 94 -9.35 14.50 -1.20
CA VAL A 94 -10.09 13.31 -1.65
C VAL A 94 -9.40 11.99 -1.27
N GLY A 95 -8.12 12.00 -0.92
CA GLY A 95 -7.40 10.78 -0.53
C GLY A 95 -6.14 11.05 0.29
N VAL A 96 -5.43 9.98 0.62
CA VAL A 96 -4.18 10.02 1.41
C VAL A 96 -2.97 9.80 0.51
N GLY A 97 -1.84 10.38 0.87
CA GLY A 97 -0.57 10.16 0.20
C GLY A 97 0.54 9.91 1.20
N PHE A 98 1.61 9.28 0.72
CA PHE A 98 2.80 8.97 1.49
C PHE A 98 3.98 9.77 0.93
N VAL A 99 4.70 10.48 1.79
CA VAL A 99 5.88 11.27 1.40
C VAL A 99 7.13 10.41 1.50
N LEU A 100 7.87 10.29 0.40
CA LEU A 100 9.11 9.54 0.33
C LEU A 100 10.25 10.35 0.95
N SER A 101 11.04 9.70 1.81
CA SER A 101 12.13 10.32 2.55
C SER A 101 13.38 9.46 2.46
N PRO A 102 14.58 10.04 2.33
CA PRO A 102 15.80 9.25 2.18
C PRO A 102 16.14 8.37 3.41
N VAL A 103 15.53 8.66 4.57
CA VAL A 103 15.83 7.96 5.84
C VAL A 103 15.25 6.55 5.92
N ASP A 104 14.18 6.26 5.18
CA ASP A 104 13.42 5.03 5.35
C ASP A 104 13.68 3.97 4.28
N ARG A 105 14.45 4.33 3.24
CA ARG A 105 14.75 3.51 2.06
C ARG A 105 13.49 2.95 1.40
N LEU A 106 12.35 3.64 1.52
CA LEU A 106 11.16 3.29 0.78
C LEU A 106 11.21 3.90 -0.61
N VAL A 107 10.86 3.08 -1.59
CA VAL A 107 10.80 3.45 -3.00
C VAL A 107 9.42 3.14 -3.54
N CYS A 108 8.98 3.97 -4.47
CA CYS A 108 7.82 3.69 -5.31
C CYS A 108 8.29 3.66 -6.78
N ILE A 109 7.95 2.57 -7.46
CA ILE A 109 8.00 2.47 -8.93
C ILE A 109 6.56 2.71 -9.40
N ASP A 110 6.31 3.85 -10.04
CA ASP A 110 5.01 4.24 -10.60
C ASP A 110 4.96 3.85 -12.08
N LEU A 111 3.96 3.05 -12.44
CA LEU A 111 3.69 2.60 -13.80
C LEU A 111 2.45 3.33 -14.33
N ASP A 112 2.67 4.41 -15.09
CA ASP A 112 1.59 5.17 -15.73
C ASP A 112 0.91 4.33 -16.82
N HIS A 113 -0.43 4.30 -16.84
CA HIS A 113 -1.23 3.61 -17.87
C HIS A 113 -0.90 2.11 -18.04
N ALA A 114 -0.46 1.44 -16.97
CA ALA A 114 -0.17 0.02 -16.94
C ALA A 114 -1.39 -0.89 -17.19
N LEU A 115 -2.62 -0.40 -16.99
CA LEU A 115 -3.86 -1.16 -17.17
C LEU A 115 -4.69 -0.61 -18.33
N ILE A 116 -5.02 -1.48 -19.29
CA ILE A 116 -5.85 -1.19 -20.45
C ILE A 116 -7.13 -2.02 -20.32
N GLY A 117 -8.26 -1.35 -20.04
CA GLY A 117 -9.53 -2.05 -19.77
C GLY A 117 -9.48 -2.98 -18.55
N GLY A 118 -8.63 -2.65 -17.56
CA GLY A 118 -8.39 -3.48 -16.37
C GLY A 118 -7.39 -4.63 -16.58
N VAL A 119 -6.85 -4.80 -17.78
CA VAL A 119 -5.85 -5.82 -18.09
C VAL A 119 -4.46 -5.20 -18.09
N LEU A 120 -3.50 -5.86 -17.43
CA LEU A 120 -2.11 -5.44 -17.40
C LEU A 120 -1.48 -5.45 -18.80
N ALA A 121 -0.96 -4.29 -19.22
CA ALA A 121 -0.26 -4.10 -20.48
C ALA A 121 1.00 -4.97 -20.56
N GLY A 122 1.42 -5.36 -21.77
CA GLY A 122 2.57 -6.25 -21.97
C GLY A 122 3.85 -5.74 -21.31
N TRP A 123 4.21 -4.48 -21.56
CA TRP A 123 5.40 -3.86 -20.98
C TRP A 123 5.34 -3.77 -19.45
N ALA A 124 4.15 -3.54 -18.87
CA ALA A 124 3.98 -3.44 -17.44
C ALA A 124 4.08 -4.84 -16.78
N ARG A 125 3.54 -5.86 -17.46
CA ARG A 125 3.68 -7.27 -17.05
C ARG A 125 5.14 -7.70 -16.98
N GLU A 126 5.98 -7.32 -17.95
CA GLU A 126 7.42 -7.61 -17.89
C GLU A 126 8.09 -7.05 -16.62
N ILE A 127 7.63 -5.90 -16.11
CA ILE A 127 8.14 -5.33 -14.86
C ILE A 127 7.55 -6.08 -13.67
N VAL A 128 6.23 -6.21 -13.61
CA VAL A 128 5.51 -6.87 -12.50
C VAL A 128 5.97 -8.32 -12.31
N ASP A 129 6.26 -9.07 -13.36
CA ASP A 129 6.72 -10.46 -13.27
C ASP A 129 8.15 -10.58 -12.69
N ARG A 130 8.95 -9.50 -12.76
CA ARG A 130 10.31 -9.45 -12.19
C ARG A 130 10.33 -8.97 -10.74
N VAL A 131 9.26 -8.33 -10.25
CA VAL A 131 9.28 -7.82 -8.89
C VAL A 131 9.06 -8.96 -7.89
N PRO A 132 9.86 -9.03 -6.81
CA PRO A 132 9.55 -9.95 -5.72
C PRO A 132 8.17 -9.61 -5.15
N ARG A 133 7.55 -10.60 -4.52
CA ARG A 133 6.19 -10.48 -4.00
C ARG A 133 6.10 -9.36 -2.94
N THR A 134 5.64 -8.19 -3.38
CA THR A 134 5.59 -6.93 -2.63
C THR A 134 4.23 -6.26 -2.80
N TYR A 135 3.98 -5.20 -2.03
CA TYR A 135 2.75 -4.43 -2.15
C TYR A 135 2.70 -3.69 -3.50
N ILE A 136 1.65 -3.97 -4.26
CA ILE A 136 1.31 -3.29 -5.51
C ILE A 136 -0.13 -2.84 -5.37
N GLU A 137 -0.41 -1.59 -5.71
CA GLU A 137 -1.77 -1.05 -5.69
C GLU A 137 -2.13 -0.39 -7.01
N VAL A 138 -3.42 -0.37 -7.31
CA VAL A 138 -3.96 0.39 -8.44
C VAL A 138 -3.92 1.88 -8.07
N SER A 139 -3.36 2.70 -8.95
CA SER A 139 -3.26 4.14 -8.72
C SER A 139 -4.65 4.81 -8.77
N PRO A 140 -4.81 6.07 -8.30
CA PRO A 140 -6.12 6.72 -8.26
C PRO A 140 -6.80 6.90 -9.62
N SER A 141 -6.06 6.81 -10.74
CA SER A 141 -6.66 6.87 -12.08
C SER A 141 -7.39 5.57 -12.47
N GLY A 142 -7.16 4.48 -11.74
CA GLY A 142 -7.63 3.14 -12.12
C GLY A 142 -6.85 2.50 -13.27
N THR A 143 -5.87 3.21 -13.84
CA THR A 143 -5.12 2.78 -15.03
C THR A 143 -3.63 2.62 -14.80
N GLY A 144 -3.08 3.13 -13.69
CA GLY A 144 -1.67 2.94 -13.33
C GLY A 144 -1.50 2.01 -12.14
N LEU A 145 -0.25 1.64 -11.85
CA LEU A 145 0.13 0.84 -10.68
C LEU A 145 1.23 1.53 -9.89
N HIS A 146 1.14 1.50 -8.56
CA HIS A 146 2.27 1.81 -7.68
C HIS A 146 2.85 0.51 -7.13
N ILE A 147 4.13 0.26 -7.39
CA ILE A 147 4.89 -0.85 -6.80
C ILE A 147 5.75 -0.30 -5.67
N TRP A 148 5.51 -0.77 -4.46
CA TRP A 148 6.18 -0.30 -3.26
C TRP A 148 7.21 -1.32 -2.76
N GLY A 149 8.33 -0.84 -2.23
CA GLY A 149 9.33 -1.70 -1.62
C GLY A 149 10.47 -0.94 -0.95
N TYR A 150 11.54 -1.67 -0.65
CA TYR A 150 12.78 -1.10 -0.13
C TYR A 150 13.80 -0.92 -1.26
N GLY A 151 14.55 0.18 -1.23
CA GLY A 151 15.59 0.45 -2.21
C GLY A 151 16.13 1.87 -2.06
N THR A 152 17.11 2.22 -2.89
CA THR A 152 17.66 3.57 -2.97
C THR A 152 17.89 3.92 -4.43
N VAL A 153 17.67 5.18 -4.78
CA VAL A 153 17.85 5.71 -6.12
C VAL A 153 18.80 6.88 -6.03
N GLU A 154 19.85 6.91 -6.85
CA GLU A 154 20.79 8.05 -6.86
C GLU A 154 20.10 9.34 -7.30
N ARG A 155 19.27 9.25 -8.36
CA ARG A 155 18.41 10.33 -8.84
C ARG A 155 17.08 9.77 -9.30
N GLY A 156 15.98 10.22 -8.69
CA GLY A 156 14.64 9.86 -9.14
C GLY A 156 14.47 10.16 -10.63
N ARG A 157 13.95 9.21 -11.39
CA ARG A 157 13.98 9.24 -12.86
C ARG A 157 12.64 8.85 -13.43
N ARG A 158 12.22 9.57 -14.47
CA ARG A 158 11.18 9.14 -15.40
C ARG A 158 11.83 8.48 -16.61
N ILE A 159 11.42 7.26 -16.91
CA ILE A 159 11.86 6.48 -18.06
C ILE A 159 10.68 6.40 -19.01
N ARG A 160 10.88 6.86 -20.26
CA ARG A 160 9.91 6.69 -21.34
C ARG A 160 10.54 5.88 -22.46
N ARG A 161 9.91 4.75 -22.82
CA ARG A 161 10.33 3.91 -23.94
C ARG A 161 9.08 3.41 -24.68
N GLY A 162 8.78 4.01 -25.83
CA GLY A 162 7.52 3.75 -26.52
C GLY A 162 6.33 4.07 -25.62
N GLU A 163 5.48 3.07 -25.38
CA GLU A 163 4.31 3.17 -24.51
C GLU A 163 4.63 3.09 -23.02
N ALA A 164 5.81 2.60 -22.64
CA ALA A 164 6.19 2.47 -21.24
C ALA A 164 6.51 3.85 -20.64
N SER A 165 5.82 4.20 -19.56
CA SER A 165 6.07 5.39 -18.74
C SER A 165 6.25 4.95 -17.29
N VAL A 166 7.50 4.84 -16.87
CA VAL A 166 7.91 4.36 -15.54
C VAL A 166 8.57 5.50 -14.79
N GLU A 167 8.16 5.76 -13.55
CA GLU A 167 8.82 6.70 -12.66
C GLU A 167 9.32 5.98 -11.40
N VAL A 168 10.54 6.29 -10.96
CA VAL A 168 11.14 5.69 -9.75
C VAL A 168 11.57 6.80 -8.81
N TYR A 169 11.05 6.81 -7.58
CA TYR A 169 11.39 7.80 -6.56
C TYR A 169 11.60 7.16 -5.19
N ASP A 170 12.60 7.65 -4.45
CA ASP A 170 12.86 7.29 -3.05
C ASP A 170 12.86 8.50 -2.09
N ARG A 171 12.73 9.73 -2.62
CA ARG A 171 12.73 10.97 -1.83
C ARG A 171 12.12 12.16 -2.57
N GLY A 172 11.76 13.21 -1.82
CA GLY A 172 11.43 14.54 -2.38
C GLY A 172 10.12 14.59 -3.19
N ARG A 173 9.37 13.49 -3.19
CA ARG A 173 8.05 13.36 -3.80
C ARG A 173 7.12 12.72 -2.78
N TYR A 174 5.83 12.98 -2.95
CA TYR A 174 4.79 12.17 -2.33
C TYR A 174 4.09 11.35 -3.40
N ILE A 175 3.59 10.20 -3.02
CA ILE A 175 2.81 9.30 -3.88
C ILE A 175 1.43 9.15 -3.28
N THR A 176 0.40 9.25 -4.11
CA THR A 176 -0.98 8.96 -3.67
C THR A 176 -1.11 7.49 -3.30
N VAL A 177 -1.78 7.18 -2.20
CA VAL A 177 -1.99 5.80 -1.76
C VAL A 177 -3.47 5.49 -1.78
N THR A 178 -3.85 4.46 -2.54
CA THR A 178 -5.26 4.05 -2.68
C THR A 178 -5.64 3.00 -1.65
N GLY A 179 -4.71 2.12 -1.28
CA GLY A 179 -5.06 0.94 -0.48
C GLY A 179 -5.84 -0.08 -1.31
N GLU A 180 -5.73 -0.08 -2.64
CA GLU A 180 -6.43 -1.01 -3.52
C GLU A 180 -5.43 -2.03 -4.12
N PRO A 181 -5.20 -3.20 -3.49
CA PRO A 181 -4.20 -4.14 -3.94
C PRO A 181 -4.46 -4.64 -5.35
N PHE A 182 -3.43 -4.59 -6.19
CA PHE A 182 -3.47 -5.22 -7.51
C PHE A 182 -3.25 -6.74 -7.38
N GLU A 183 -4.11 -7.54 -8.02
CA GLU A 183 -4.00 -9.02 -8.12
C GLU A 183 -3.67 -9.75 -6.80
N GLY A 184 -4.20 -9.27 -5.67
CA GLY A 184 -3.98 -9.91 -4.37
C GLY A 184 -2.57 -9.72 -3.80
N ALA A 185 -1.89 -8.64 -4.20
CA ALA A 185 -0.61 -8.22 -3.64
C ALA A 185 -0.62 -8.24 -2.10
N PRO A 186 0.46 -8.71 -1.44
CA PRO A 186 0.53 -8.74 0.01
C PRO A 186 0.62 -7.33 0.61
N SER A 187 0.23 -7.19 1.87
CA SER A 187 0.47 -5.99 2.69
C SER A 187 1.89 -5.93 3.27
N SER A 188 2.88 -6.41 2.53
CA SER A 188 4.30 -6.46 2.91
C SER A 188 5.19 -5.85 1.82
N LEU A 189 6.33 -5.30 2.23
CA LEU A 189 7.32 -4.72 1.32
C LEU A 189 8.51 -5.64 1.15
N ALA A 190 8.98 -5.80 -0.07
CA ALA A 190 10.19 -6.55 -0.42
C ALA A 190 11.34 -5.60 -0.83
N ASP A 191 12.55 -6.14 -0.96
CA ASP A 191 13.70 -5.43 -1.53
C ASP A 191 13.57 -5.33 -3.05
N LEU A 192 13.61 -4.12 -3.59
CA LEU A 192 13.49 -3.81 -5.02
C LEU A 192 14.81 -3.36 -5.64
N SER A 193 15.93 -3.46 -4.93
CA SER A 193 17.22 -2.92 -5.38
C SER A 193 17.65 -3.46 -6.75
N GLN A 194 17.45 -4.76 -7.01
CA GLN A 194 17.77 -5.34 -8.32
C GLN A 194 16.83 -4.82 -9.42
N VAL A 195 15.52 -4.77 -9.16
CA VAL A 195 14.54 -4.25 -10.12
C VAL A 195 14.83 -2.79 -10.46
N ILE A 196 15.20 -1.99 -9.46
CA ILE A 196 15.57 -0.58 -9.64
C ILE A 196 16.83 -0.48 -10.51
N ALA A 197 17.85 -1.30 -10.25
CA ALA A 197 19.08 -1.32 -11.04
C ALA A 197 18.82 -1.71 -12.50
N ASP A 198 17.90 -2.64 -12.76
CA ASP A 198 17.55 -3.08 -14.12
C ASP A 198 16.73 -2.03 -14.90
N LEU A 199 16.03 -1.14 -14.19
CA LEU A 199 15.21 -0.08 -14.80
C LEU A 199 16.02 1.17 -15.16
N LEU A 200 17.05 1.51 -14.38
CA LEU A 200 17.79 2.77 -14.46
C LEU A 200 18.99 2.71 -15.42
#